data_AF-A0A3B8LWS3-F1
#
_entry.id   AF-A0A3B8LWS3-F1
#
_cell.length_a   1.000
_cell.length_b   1.000
_cell.length_c   1.000
_cell.angle_alpha   90.00
_cell.angle_beta   90.00
_cell.angle_gamma   90.00
#
_symmetry.space_group_name_H-M   'P 1'
#
loop_
_entity.id
_entity.type
_entity.pdbx_description
1 polymer ?
#
loop_
_entity_poly.entity_id
_entity_poly.type
_entity_poly.pdbx_seq_one_letter_code
_entity_poly.pdbx_strand_id
1 'polypeptide(L)'
;ALPLLAVVAGGIVGGALVDWLWRKTGSLRISRQLTAVVALSACAVCIGAAYFVSNVYGAVCLISFGTFCGTLAGPPASATTIDKSGDHPEQIYGMMNMTGNLGAAACPLAIGLLVESTGNWNLVLLVFVGIYAAAALCWIFLDPRGQVATREPVA
;
A
#
# COMPACT_ATOMS: atom_id res chain seq x y z
N ALA A 1 -0.82 -20.24 2.98
CA ALA A 1 -0.72 -20.28 1.50
C ALA A 1 -1.67 -19.28 0.82
N LEU A 2 -2.95 -19.26 1.19
CA LEU A 2 -3.96 -18.32 0.66
C LEU A 2 -3.51 -16.84 0.57
N PRO A 3 -2.90 -16.23 1.62
CA PRO A 3 -2.49 -14.83 1.54
C PRO A 3 -1.34 -14.60 0.54
N LEU A 4 -0.43 -15.57 0.37
CA LEU A 4 0.66 -15.44 -0.61
C LEU A 4 0.15 -15.50 -2.06
N LEU A 5 -0.84 -16.35 -2.32
CA LEU A 5 -1.50 -16.38 -3.64
C LEU A 5 -2.28 -15.09 -3.90
N ALA A 6 -2.93 -14.55 -2.86
CA ALA A 6 -3.61 -13.27 -2.92
C ALA A 6 -2.64 -12.12 -3.22
N VAL A 7 -1.43 -12.13 -2.66
CA VAL A 7 -0.37 -11.16 -2.98
C VAL A 7 -0.01 -11.21 -4.46
N VAL A 8 0.28 -12.40 -5.00
CA VAL A 8 0.69 -12.58 -6.40
C VAL A 8 -0.43 -12.14 -7.34
N ALA A 9 -1.66 -12.59 -7.09
CA ALA A 9 -2.83 -12.21 -7.88
C ALA A 9 -3.08 -10.70 -7.81
N GLY A 10 -2.96 -10.09 -6.62
CA GLY A 10 -3.18 -8.67 -6.42
C GLY A 10 -2.14 -7.79 -7.11
N GLY A 11 -0.88 -8.24 -7.18
CA GLY A 11 0.16 -7.55 -7.94
C GLY A 11 -0.13 -7.52 -9.45
N ILE A 12 -0.54 -8.66 -10.02
CA ILE A 12 -0.85 -8.77 -11.46
C ILE A 12 -2.11 -7.95 -11.79
N VAL A 13 -3.18 -8.12 -11.00
CA VAL A 13 -4.44 -7.41 -11.19
C VAL A 13 -4.26 -5.91 -10.95
N GLY A 14 -3.48 -5.52 -9.94
CA GLY A 14 -3.18 -4.13 -9.65
C GLY A 14 -2.42 -3.43 -10.77
N GLY A 15 -1.41 -4.10 -11.36
CA GLY A 15 -0.68 -3.57 -12.51
C GLY A 15 -1.60 -3.38 -13.72
N ALA A 16 -2.35 -4.42 -14.07
CA ALA A 16 -3.30 -4.35 -15.18
C ALA A 16 -4.39 -3.29 -14.95
N LEU A 17 -4.89 -3.14 -13.72
CA LEU A 17 -5.89 -2.15 -13.35
C LEU A 17 -5.35 -0.73 -13.50
N VAL A 18 -4.15 -0.46 -12.97
CA VAL A 18 -3.49 0.86 -13.08
C VAL A 18 -3.25 1.24 -14.54
N ASP A 19 -2.73 0.30 -15.34
CA ASP A 19 -2.48 0.50 -16.77
C ASP A 19 -3.78 0.73 -17.55
N TRP A 20 -4.84 -0.02 -17.24
CA TRP A 20 -6.15 0.15 -17.85
C TRP A 20 -6.77 1.50 -17.48
N LEU A 21 -6.71 1.89 -16.21
CA LEU A 21 -7.18 3.20 -15.75
C LEU A 21 -6.41 4.33 -16.41
N TRP A 22 -5.10 4.19 -16.57
CA TRP A 22 -4.26 5.17 -17.26
C TRP A 22 -4.69 5.34 -18.72
N ARG A 23 -4.83 4.24 -19.46
CA ARG A 23 -5.26 4.25 -20.87
C ARG A 23 -6.67 4.83 -21.05
N LYS A 24 -7.56 4.62 -20.09
CA LYS A 24 -8.96 5.08 -20.18
C LYS A 24 -9.15 6.54 -19.75
N THR A 25 -8.47 6.99 -18.69
CA THR A 25 -8.71 8.33 -18.11
C THR A 25 -7.65 9.36 -18.47
N GLY A 26 -6.45 8.95 -18.90
CA GLY A 26 -5.34 9.87 -19.19
C GLY A 26 -4.89 10.72 -18.00
N SER A 27 -5.38 10.43 -16.77
CA SER A 27 -5.13 11.23 -15.59
C SER A 27 -4.24 10.50 -14.59
N LEU A 28 -3.11 11.10 -14.26
CA LEU A 28 -2.12 10.57 -13.33
C LEU A 28 -2.68 10.47 -11.92
N ARG A 29 -3.53 11.42 -11.54
CA ARG A 29 -4.23 11.37 -10.24
C ARG A 29 -5.20 10.21 -10.16
N ILE A 30 -5.95 9.92 -11.21
CA ILE A 30 -6.94 8.83 -11.15
C ILE A 30 -6.24 7.48 -11.18
N SER A 31 -5.29 7.28 -12.11
CA SER A 31 -4.59 6.01 -12.25
C SER A 31 -3.70 5.68 -11.04
N ARG A 32 -2.98 6.67 -10.49
CA ARG A 32 -1.99 6.41 -9.42
C ARG A 32 -2.46 6.81 -8.04
N GLN A 33 -3.06 7.98 -7.90
CA GLN A 33 -3.46 8.49 -6.59
C GLN A 33 -4.73 7.80 -6.10
N LEU A 34 -5.81 7.87 -6.89
CA LEU A 34 -7.10 7.32 -6.49
C LEU A 34 -7.03 5.80 -6.33
N THR A 35 -6.36 5.09 -7.25
CA THR A 35 -6.22 3.63 -7.16
C THR A 35 -5.53 3.21 -5.87
N ALA A 36 -4.43 3.86 -5.46
CA ALA A 36 -3.76 3.49 -4.22
C ALA A 36 -4.55 3.89 -2.97
N VAL A 37 -5.25 5.04 -2.97
CA VAL A 37 -6.14 5.43 -1.86
C VAL A 37 -7.27 4.42 -1.69
N VAL A 38 -7.93 4.02 -2.78
CA VAL A 38 -9.03 3.03 -2.75
C VAL A 38 -8.50 1.67 -2.30
N ALA A 39 -7.34 1.26 -2.81
CA ALA A 39 -6.69 0.00 -2.43
C ALA A 39 -6.31 -0.05 -0.94
N LEU A 40 -5.64 1.00 -0.43
CA LEU A 40 -5.21 1.09 0.97
C LEU A 40 -6.38 1.24 1.94
N SER A 41 -7.40 2.03 1.58
CA SER A 41 -8.61 2.18 2.39
C SER A 41 -9.43 0.88 2.44
N ALA A 42 -9.58 0.19 1.30
CA ALA A 42 -10.22 -1.12 1.25
C ALA A 42 -9.46 -2.14 2.12
N CYS A 43 -8.13 -2.13 2.09
CA CYS A 43 -7.29 -2.96 2.95
C CYS A 43 -7.55 -2.66 4.44
N ALA A 44 -7.54 -1.39 4.83
CA ALA A 44 -7.80 -0.97 6.22
C ALA A 44 -9.20 -1.40 6.71
N VAL A 45 -10.23 -1.25 5.85
CA VAL A 45 -11.61 -1.69 6.17
C VAL A 45 -11.68 -3.21 6.30
N CYS A 46 -11.00 -3.98 5.45
CA CYS A 46 -11.02 -5.45 5.52
C CYS A 46 -10.32 -5.97 6.78
N ILE A 47 -9.17 -5.40 7.14
CA ILE A 47 -8.46 -5.77 8.37
C ILE A 47 -9.25 -5.31 9.61
N GLY A 48 -9.89 -4.14 9.55
CA GLY A 48 -10.78 -3.65 10.61
C GLY A 48 -12.03 -4.53 10.77
N ALA A 49 -12.60 -5.04 9.68
CA ALA A 49 -13.71 -5.97 9.74
C ALA A 49 -13.28 -7.34 10.29
N ALA A 50 -12.03 -7.77 10.04
CA ALA A 50 -11.50 -9.00 10.63
C ALA A 50 -11.44 -8.95 12.17
N TYR A 51 -11.31 -7.76 12.77
CA TYR A 51 -11.36 -7.57 14.23
C TYR A 51 -12.71 -8.01 14.84
N PHE A 52 -13.82 -7.81 14.13
CA PHE A 52 -15.16 -8.15 14.63
C PHE A 52 -15.53 -9.62 14.40
N VAL A 53 -14.72 -10.38 13.66
CA VAL A 53 -15.02 -11.76 13.29
C VAL A 53 -14.33 -12.71 14.26
N SER A 54 -15.12 -13.35 15.14
CA SER A 54 -14.63 -14.37 16.08
C SER A 54 -14.25 -15.70 15.42
N ASN A 55 -14.58 -15.90 14.14
CA ASN A 55 -14.28 -17.12 13.40
C ASN A 55 -12.92 -17.01 12.68
N VAL A 56 -11.97 -17.87 13.05
CA VAL A 56 -10.61 -17.90 12.51
C VAL A 56 -10.59 -18.00 10.98
N TYR A 57 -11.45 -18.82 10.38
CA TYR A 57 -11.50 -18.95 8.92
C TYR A 57 -11.99 -17.67 8.23
N GLY A 58 -12.97 -16.98 8.84
CA GLY A 58 -13.46 -15.69 8.37
C GLY A 58 -12.38 -14.62 8.44
N ALA A 59 -11.69 -14.51 9.58
CA ALA A 59 -10.60 -13.55 9.76
C ALA A 59 -9.46 -13.78 8.75
N VAL A 60 -9.06 -15.03 8.50
CA VAL A 60 -8.02 -15.35 7.51
C VAL A 60 -8.44 -14.98 6.09
N CYS A 61 -9.71 -15.20 5.71
CA CYS A 61 -10.23 -14.79 4.41
C CYS A 61 -10.23 -13.26 4.24
N LEU A 62 -10.68 -12.52 5.26
CA LEU A 62 -10.68 -11.06 5.27
C LEU A 62 -9.26 -10.48 5.23
N ILE A 63 -8.32 -11.05 5.97
CA ILE A 63 -6.91 -10.63 5.93
C ILE A 63 -6.30 -10.94 4.56
N SER A 64 -6.63 -12.08 3.95
CA SER A 64 -6.14 -12.43 2.61
C SER A 64 -6.67 -11.47 1.55
N PHE A 65 -7.96 -11.12 1.63
CA PHE A 65 -8.57 -10.12 0.74
C PHE A 65 -8.03 -8.71 1.00
N GLY A 66 -7.81 -8.34 2.27
CA GLY A 66 -7.15 -7.09 2.64
C GLY A 66 -5.73 -7.01 2.07
N THR A 67 -4.96 -8.10 2.16
CA THR A 67 -3.61 -8.20 1.61
C THR A 67 -3.63 -8.06 0.09
N PHE A 68 -4.59 -8.68 -0.59
CA PHE A 68 -4.82 -8.49 -2.03
C PHE A 68 -5.06 -7.01 -2.35
N CYS A 69 -5.98 -6.35 -1.64
CA CYS A 69 -6.21 -4.91 -1.82
C CYS A 69 -4.95 -4.09 -1.52
N GLY A 70 -4.18 -4.43 -0.49
CA GLY A 70 -2.92 -3.75 -0.17
C GLY A 70 -1.87 -3.88 -1.28
N THR A 71 -1.78 -5.04 -1.95
CA THR A 71 -0.81 -5.24 -3.03
C THR A 71 -1.18 -4.54 -4.32
N LEU A 72 -2.47 -4.21 -4.52
CA LEU A 72 -2.91 -3.32 -5.60
C LEU A 72 -2.30 -1.91 -5.49
N ALA A 73 -1.89 -1.46 -4.30
CA ALA A 73 -1.23 -0.17 -4.10
C ALA A 73 0.26 -0.17 -4.44
N GLY A 74 0.87 -1.34 -4.67
CA GLY A 74 2.30 -1.46 -5.04
C GLY A 74 2.64 -0.87 -6.41
N PRO A 75 1.99 -1.31 -7.51
CA PRO A 75 2.20 -0.77 -8.86
C PRO A 75 2.02 0.75 -9.00
N PRO A 76 0.96 1.39 -8.44
CA PRO A 76 0.84 2.83 -8.52
C PRO A 76 1.92 3.55 -7.70
N ALA A 77 2.47 2.93 -6.66
CA ALA A 77 3.56 3.50 -5.88
C ALA A 77 4.89 3.49 -6.65
N SER A 78 5.28 2.37 -7.25
CA SER A 78 6.48 2.30 -8.08
C SER A 78 6.36 3.22 -9.30
N ALA A 79 5.20 3.26 -9.97
CA ALA A 79 4.94 4.20 -11.05
C ALA A 79 5.09 5.65 -10.58
N THR A 80 4.42 6.05 -9.50
CA THR A 80 4.52 7.44 -8.98
C THR A 80 5.95 7.85 -8.66
N THR A 81 6.76 6.94 -8.12
CA THR A 81 8.18 7.18 -7.87
C THR A 81 8.95 7.43 -9.15
N ILE A 82 8.74 6.60 -10.17
CA ILE A 82 9.40 6.75 -11.48
C ILE A 82 9.04 8.11 -12.10
N ASP A 83 7.76 8.47 -12.12
CA ASP A 83 7.34 9.73 -12.74
C ASP A 83 7.81 10.98 -11.97
N LYS A 84 7.97 10.87 -10.66
CA LYS A 84 8.54 11.95 -9.85
C LYS A 84 10.05 12.04 -9.93
N SER A 85 10.72 10.98 -10.38
CA SER A 85 12.16 10.86 -10.23
C SER A 85 13.01 11.66 -11.23
N GLY A 86 12.39 12.19 -12.28
CA GLY A 86 13.10 13.01 -13.26
C GLY A 86 14.33 12.28 -13.79
N ASP A 87 15.49 12.93 -13.72
CA ASP A 87 16.75 12.38 -14.22
C ASP A 87 17.43 11.34 -13.31
N HIS A 88 16.90 11.09 -12.09
CA HIS A 88 17.56 10.21 -11.10
C HIS A 88 16.63 9.08 -10.59
N PRO A 89 16.04 8.25 -11.47
CA PRO A 89 15.11 7.18 -11.10
C PRO A 89 15.71 6.15 -10.15
N GLU A 90 16.93 5.69 -10.38
CA GLU A 90 17.57 4.69 -9.52
C GLU A 90 17.81 5.18 -8.08
N GLN A 91 18.13 6.46 -7.89
CA GLN A 91 18.43 7.01 -6.57
C GLN A 91 17.17 7.15 -5.73
N ILE A 92 16.09 7.69 -6.32
CA ILE A 92 14.81 7.83 -5.61
C ILE A 92 14.20 6.46 -5.34
N TYR A 93 14.28 5.53 -6.30
CA TYR A 93 13.81 4.16 -6.10
C TYR A 93 14.64 3.44 -5.03
N GLY A 94 15.95 3.69 -4.97
CA GLY A 94 16.83 3.20 -3.89
C GLY A 94 16.43 3.73 -2.52
N MET A 95 16.12 5.03 -2.39
CA MET A 95 15.60 5.62 -1.15
C MET A 95 14.25 5.04 -0.73
N MET A 96 13.34 4.80 -1.68
CA MET A 96 12.08 4.11 -1.45
C MET A 96 12.32 2.69 -0.88
N ASN A 97 13.25 1.94 -1.49
CA ASN A 97 13.58 0.59 -1.05
C ASN A 97 14.20 0.57 0.36
N MET A 98 15.12 1.50 0.64
CA MET A 98 15.74 1.63 1.97
C MET A 98 14.70 1.92 3.05
N THR A 99 13.78 2.84 2.79
CA THR A 99 12.67 3.17 3.71
C THR A 99 11.75 1.96 3.92
N GLY A 100 11.47 1.20 2.86
CA GLY A 100 10.70 -0.04 2.92
C GLY A 100 11.37 -1.11 3.79
N ASN A 101 12.67 -1.33 3.63
CA ASN A 101 13.43 -2.30 4.44
C ASN A 101 13.53 -1.87 5.90
N LEU A 102 13.68 -0.58 6.19
CA LEU A 102 13.63 -0.06 7.56
C LEU A 102 12.27 -0.33 8.21
N GLY A 103 11.17 -0.09 7.48
CA GLY A 103 9.83 -0.44 7.94
C GLY A 103 9.68 -1.95 8.18
N ALA A 104 10.16 -2.78 7.26
CA ALA A 104 10.12 -4.24 7.39
C ALA A 104 10.93 -4.76 8.57
N ALA A 105 12.06 -4.12 8.92
CA ALA A 105 12.84 -4.45 10.09
C ALA A 105 12.18 -3.97 11.39
N ALA A 106 11.57 -2.78 11.39
CA ALA A 106 10.91 -2.20 12.55
C ALA A 106 9.58 -2.89 12.90
N CYS A 107 8.83 -3.39 11.92
CA CYS A 107 7.51 -4.01 12.12
C CYS A 107 7.54 -5.18 13.11
N PRO A 108 8.40 -6.23 12.95
CA PRO A 108 8.46 -7.34 13.91
C PRO A 108 8.89 -6.90 15.31
N LEU A 109 9.80 -5.93 15.43
CA LEU A 109 10.24 -5.39 16.71
C LEU A 109 9.09 -4.70 17.45
N ALA A 110 8.36 -3.82 16.75
CA ALA A 110 7.21 -3.12 17.32
C ALA A 110 6.10 -4.10 17.73
N ILE A 111 5.78 -5.06 16.85
CA ILE A 111 4.76 -6.10 17.13
C ILE A 111 5.19 -6.99 18.30
N GLY A 112 6.47 -7.39 18.34
CA GLY A 112 7.03 -8.21 19.42
C GLY A 112 6.85 -7.56 20.78
N LEU A 113 7.27 -6.30 20.93
CA LEU A 113 7.11 -5.53 22.17
C LEU A 113 5.64 -5.34 22.57
N LEU A 114 4.75 -5.16 21.59
CA LEU A 114 3.33 -4.92 21.83
C LEU A 114 2.60 -6.20 22.28
N VAL A 115 2.97 -7.35 21.69
CA VAL A 115 2.46 -8.66 22.10
C VAL A 115 3.03 -9.08 23.45
N GLU A 116 4.32 -8.83 23.71
CA GLU A 116 4.96 -9.16 24.98
C GLU A 116 4.35 -8.37 26.16
N SER A 117 4.04 -7.09 25.95
CA SER A 117 3.43 -6.24 26.98
C SER A 117 1.94 -6.48 27.20
N THR A 118 1.18 -6.81 26.15
CA THR A 118 -0.29 -6.84 26.23
C THR A 118 -0.91 -8.23 26.09
N GLY A 119 -0.17 -9.19 25.53
CA GLY A 119 -0.68 -10.55 25.23
C GLY A 119 -1.82 -10.61 24.20
N ASN A 120 -2.22 -9.47 23.63
CA ASN A 120 -3.44 -9.36 22.81
C ASN A 120 -3.13 -9.10 21.34
N TRP A 121 -3.28 -10.13 20.52
CA TRP A 121 -3.11 -10.08 19.07
C TRP A 121 -4.11 -9.17 18.35
N ASN A 122 -5.25 -8.85 18.97
CA ASN A 122 -6.23 -7.95 18.37
C ASN A 122 -5.73 -6.51 18.29
N LEU A 123 -4.85 -6.09 19.22
CA LEU A 123 -4.23 -4.77 19.16
C LEU A 123 -3.25 -4.64 17.99
N VAL A 124 -2.57 -5.74 17.64
CA VAL A 124 -1.69 -5.78 16.46
C VAL A 124 -2.50 -5.49 15.19
N LEU A 125 -3.69 -6.09 15.05
CA LEU A 125 -4.59 -5.81 13.92
C LEU A 125 -4.99 -4.34 13.85
N LEU A 126 -5.34 -3.73 14.99
CA LEU A 126 -5.66 -2.29 15.05
C LEU A 126 -4.48 -1.39 14.66
N VAL A 127 -3.26 -1.75 15.06
CA VAL A 127 -2.05 -1.03 14.63
C VAL A 127 -1.87 -1.10 13.12
N PHE A 128 -2.08 -2.27 12.50
CA PHE A 128 -2.04 -2.40 11.04
C PHE A 128 -3.12 -1.56 10.36
N VAL A 129 -4.35 -1.56 10.87
CA VAL A 129 -5.43 -0.69 10.36
C VAL A 129 -5.01 0.77 10.41
N GLY A 130 -4.41 1.20 11.52
CA GLY A 130 -3.88 2.56 11.69
C GLY A 130 -2.79 2.90 10.67
N ILE A 131 -1.84 1.99 10.44
CA ILE A 131 -0.77 2.17 9.46
C ILE A 131 -1.33 2.29 8.04
N TYR A 132 -2.26 1.40 7.65
CA TYR A 132 -2.87 1.45 6.32
C TYR A 132 -3.75 2.68 6.11
N ALA A 133 -4.48 3.11 7.15
CA ALA A 133 -5.26 4.34 7.11
C ALA A 133 -4.36 5.57 6.99
N ALA A 134 -3.27 5.65 7.76
CA ALA A 134 -2.28 6.71 7.65
C ALA A 134 -1.61 6.73 6.26
N ALA A 135 -1.28 5.56 5.71
CA ALA A 135 -0.76 5.44 4.35
C ALA A 135 -1.76 5.97 3.30
N ALA A 136 -3.04 5.63 3.43
CA ALA A 136 -4.09 6.14 2.56
C ALA A 136 -4.21 7.67 2.64
N LEU A 137 -4.16 8.24 3.85
CA LEU A 137 -4.17 9.69 4.06
C LEU A 137 -2.94 10.36 3.42
N CYS A 138 -1.74 9.82 3.65
CA CYS A 138 -0.52 10.31 3.00
C CYS A 138 -0.64 10.29 1.46
N TRP A 139 -1.32 9.28 0.90
CA TRP A 139 -1.55 9.20 -0.54
C TRP A 139 -2.55 10.23 -1.07
N ILE A 140 -3.54 10.64 -0.26
CA ILE A 140 -4.45 11.74 -0.61
C ILE A 140 -3.70 13.07 -0.72
N PHE A 141 -2.67 13.28 0.10
CA PHE A 141 -1.84 14.49 0.03
C PHE A 141 -0.72 14.41 -1.02
N LEU A 142 -0.40 13.22 -1.50
CA LEU A 142 0.62 13.03 -2.53
C LEU A 142 0.07 13.43 -3.90
N ASP A 143 0.45 14.61 -4.40
CA ASP A 143 0.16 14.97 -5.79
C ASP A 143 1.13 14.24 -6.72
N PRO A 144 0.68 13.33 -7.60
CA PRO A 144 1.53 12.66 -8.58
C PRO A 144 1.94 13.57 -9.75
N ARG A 145 1.49 14.83 -9.77
CA ARG A 145 1.84 15.82 -10.80
C ARG A 145 3.13 16.55 -10.41
N GLY A 146 4.09 16.61 -11.33
CA GLY A 146 5.36 17.32 -11.16
C GLY A 146 6.52 16.41 -10.81
N GLN A 147 7.74 16.84 -11.17
CA GLN A 147 8.99 16.13 -10.91
C GLN A 147 9.69 16.72 -9.69
N VAL A 148 10.40 15.88 -8.93
CA VAL A 148 11.17 16.32 -7.75
C VAL A 148 12.49 16.97 -8.17
N ALA A 149 13.05 16.57 -9.31
CA ALA A 149 14.40 16.97 -9.75
C ALA A 149 14.44 18.14 -10.74
N THR A 150 13.36 18.46 -11.45
CA THR A 150 13.39 19.39 -12.59
C THR A 150 12.30 20.45 -12.49
N ARG A 151 12.75 21.71 -12.48
CA ARG A 151 11.96 22.92 -12.65
C ARG A 151 11.55 23.13 -14.13
N GLU A 152 11.29 22.07 -14.87
CA GLU A 152 10.76 22.20 -16.24
C GLU A 152 9.34 21.64 -16.31
N PRO A 153 8.38 22.44 -16.83
CA PRO A 153 7.00 21.98 -16.96
C PRO A 153 6.95 20.88 -18.01
N VAL A 154 6.44 19.71 -17.63
CA VAL A 154 6.09 18.64 -18.56
C VAL A 154 4.94 19.17 -19.45
N ALA A 155 5.23 19.35 -20.73
CA ALA A 155 4.31 19.80 -21.77
C ALA A 155 3.28 18.74 -22.15
#